data_AF-A9BWY9-F1
#
_entry.id   AF-A9BWY9-F1
#
_cell.length_a   1.000
_cell.length_b   1.000
_cell.length_c   1.000
_cell.angle_alpha   90.00
_cell.angle_beta   90.00
_cell.angle_gamma   90.00
#
_symmetry.space_group_name_H-M   'P 1'
#
loop_
_entity.id
_entity.type
_entity.pdbx_description
1 polymer ?
#
loop_
_entity_poly.entity_id
_entity_poly.type
_entity_poly.pdbx_seq_one_letter_code
_entity_poly.pdbx_strand_id
1 'polypeptide(L)'
;MALATATPRPAPPATPTGATSHDHFGTCTPCHPTCHPACCAPRQPATHRAAGSARGRPATGPGTFALFRPAHCPASTAAAGGALSSAPARDRAANADGPGPALTYVNDRMPGWRRVRRGKGFSYVAQDGKPVRDAQALARIRKLAIPPAYVDVWICPDPQGHLQATGRDARGRKQYRYHPQWQEQRKQVKFDRMRAFGRHLPAIRRAVARDLKPGRPQLDTVVAAIVWLLDCTALRIGNDEYSESNGSYGLTTLRNRHAQVHAGELTLSFKGKSGVLQQARVSDRAVARIVKRCQELPGQRLFQFIDDEGEVHHVRSEHVNDYIRRICGKAAAHGADAADAADAADGPDFSAKDFRTWHASVYALELALELALTAGKAASQEGAGTSAAALNALVTQVARRLGNTCAVCRKFYIHPQVLALCEQPGQDIPTAPDRRPRGLSAKECLFLGLLQPRSGRRASRQPPP
;
A
#
# COMPACT_ATOMS: atom_id res chain seq x y z
N MET A 1 -43.73 30.45 -31.24
CA MET A 1 -42.93 30.44 -32.48
C MET A 1 -41.54 30.95 -32.16
N ALA A 2 -40.51 30.13 -32.35
CA ALA A 2 -39.10 30.54 -32.37
C ALA A 2 -38.37 29.51 -33.24
N LEU A 3 -37.74 29.95 -34.32
CA LEU A 3 -37.17 29.07 -35.34
C LEU A 3 -35.76 28.62 -34.95
N ALA A 4 -35.49 27.33 -35.12
CA ALA A 4 -34.15 26.77 -35.00
C ALA A 4 -33.36 26.97 -36.30
N THR A 5 -32.10 27.40 -36.18
CA THR A 5 -31.12 27.39 -37.29
C THR A 5 -30.09 26.30 -37.03
N ALA A 6 -30.09 25.26 -37.86
CA ALA A 6 -29.15 24.15 -37.79
C ALA A 6 -28.01 24.32 -38.80
N THR A 7 -26.76 24.14 -38.37
CA THR A 7 -25.59 24.08 -39.25
C THR A 7 -25.29 22.63 -39.68
N PRO A 8 -24.92 22.38 -40.95
CA PRO A 8 -24.71 21.03 -41.47
C PRO A 8 -23.35 20.44 -41.07
N ARG A 9 -23.31 19.11 -40.93
CA ARG A 9 -22.15 18.29 -40.55
C ARG A 9 -21.62 17.56 -41.79
N PRO A 10 -20.29 17.48 -42.03
CA PRO A 10 -19.75 16.85 -43.24
C PRO A 10 -19.86 15.31 -43.21
N ALA A 11 -19.99 14.71 -44.40
CA ALA A 11 -20.19 13.27 -44.61
C ALA A 11 -18.87 12.47 -44.65
N PRO A 12 -18.88 11.16 -44.32
CA PRO A 12 -17.71 10.27 -44.41
C PRO A 12 -17.52 9.69 -45.83
N PRO A 13 -16.29 9.36 -46.24
CA PRO A 13 -16.00 8.71 -47.52
C PRO A 13 -16.34 7.21 -47.52
N ALA A 14 -16.71 6.69 -48.68
CA ALA A 14 -17.23 5.34 -48.88
C ALA A 14 -16.14 4.25 -49.02
N THR A 15 -16.51 3.02 -48.68
CA THR A 15 -15.75 1.78 -48.94
C THR A 15 -16.02 1.22 -50.34
N PRO A 16 -15.02 0.64 -51.02
CA PRO A 16 -15.23 -0.15 -52.24
C PRO A 16 -15.68 -1.59 -51.92
N THR A 17 -16.53 -2.16 -52.78
CA THR A 17 -17.10 -3.51 -52.67
C THR A 17 -16.63 -4.44 -53.79
N GLY A 18 -16.54 -5.74 -53.50
CA GLY A 18 -16.41 -6.83 -54.49
C GLY A 18 -15.07 -7.59 -54.43
N ALA A 19 -15.01 -8.92 -54.60
CA ALA A 19 -16.10 -9.90 -54.73
C ALA A 19 -15.60 -11.34 -54.39
N THR A 20 -16.55 -12.28 -54.22
CA THR A 20 -16.56 -13.74 -54.57
C THR A 20 -15.24 -14.43 -55.03
N SER A 21 -14.94 -15.71 -54.75
CA SER A 21 -15.71 -16.87 -54.22
C SER A 21 -14.81 -18.13 -54.05
N HIS A 22 -15.38 -19.21 -53.50
CA HIS A 22 -14.98 -20.64 -53.59
C HIS A 22 -13.84 -21.21 -52.73
N ASP A 23 -14.27 -21.95 -51.70
CA ASP A 23 -14.20 -23.42 -51.58
C ASP A 23 -12.93 -24.27 -51.82
N HIS A 24 -12.76 -25.16 -50.82
CA HIS A 24 -12.42 -26.59 -50.90
C HIS A 24 -10.94 -27.10 -50.91
N PHE A 25 -10.67 -27.94 -49.89
CA PHE A 25 -9.78 -29.12 -49.81
C PHE A 25 -8.25 -29.02 -50.02
N GLY A 26 -7.52 -29.82 -49.23
CA GLY A 26 -6.44 -30.65 -49.80
C GLY A 26 -5.01 -30.56 -49.23
N THR A 27 -4.74 -31.34 -48.17
CA THR A 27 -3.56 -32.24 -48.04
C THR A 27 -2.12 -31.80 -48.41
N CYS A 28 -1.28 -31.76 -47.35
CA CYS A 28 -0.06 -32.59 -47.17
C CYS A 28 1.23 -32.49 -48.06
N THR A 29 2.25 -31.85 -47.46
CA THR A 29 3.61 -32.40 -47.20
C THR A 29 4.67 -32.47 -48.36
N PRO A 30 5.96 -32.84 -48.16
CA PRO A 30 7.05 -31.83 -48.16
C PRO A 30 8.29 -32.16 -49.03
N CYS A 31 9.32 -31.29 -49.01
CA CYS A 31 10.68 -31.62 -49.45
C CYS A 31 11.77 -31.12 -48.45
N HIS A 32 12.66 -32.04 -48.06
CA HIS A 32 13.90 -31.88 -47.25
C HIS A 32 15.09 -31.46 -48.16
N PRO A 33 16.40 -31.51 -47.80
CA PRO A 33 17.11 -31.85 -46.53
C PRO A 33 18.00 -30.68 -46.00
N THR A 34 18.64 -30.71 -44.80
CA THR A 34 19.73 -31.61 -44.36
C THR A 34 19.77 -31.94 -42.86
N CYS A 35 20.17 -33.18 -42.55
CA CYS A 35 20.40 -33.78 -41.22
C CYS A 35 21.76 -33.32 -40.59
N HIS A 36 22.17 -33.66 -39.35
CA HIS A 36 22.40 -35.02 -38.79
C HIS A 36 22.59 -35.00 -37.22
N PRO A 37 22.80 -36.13 -36.49
CA PRO A 37 21.75 -36.70 -35.63
C PRO A 37 22.12 -37.00 -34.16
N ALA A 38 21.14 -37.40 -33.33
CA ALA A 38 21.31 -38.39 -32.25
C ALA A 38 19.97 -39.02 -31.76
N CYS A 39 19.72 -40.28 -32.18
CA CYS A 39 18.98 -41.37 -31.51
C CYS A 39 17.58 -41.14 -30.85
N CYS A 40 16.53 -41.60 -31.54
CA CYS A 40 15.46 -42.43 -30.93
C CYS A 40 15.95 -43.91 -30.85
N ALA A 41 15.28 -44.94 -30.32
CA ALA A 41 13.88 -45.23 -29.95
C ALA A 41 13.88 -46.44 -28.95
N PRO A 42 12.80 -47.23 -28.67
CA PRO A 42 11.37 -47.08 -28.97
C PRO A 42 10.43 -47.29 -27.74
N ARG A 43 9.10 -47.27 -27.98
CA ARG A 43 8.04 -47.70 -27.03
C ARG A 43 7.17 -48.78 -27.67
N GLN A 44 6.72 -49.77 -26.88
CA GLN A 44 5.39 -50.45 -26.84
C GLN A 44 5.50 -51.82 -26.15
N PRO A 45 4.40 -52.49 -25.70
CA PRO A 45 3.03 -52.03 -25.46
C PRO A 45 2.59 -52.29 -23.98
N ALA A 46 1.28 -52.22 -23.68
CA ALA A 46 0.71 -52.27 -22.32
C ALA A 46 0.12 -53.64 -21.91
N THR A 47 0.07 -53.92 -20.60
CA THR A 47 -0.80 -54.95 -19.99
C THR A 47 -1.36 -54.49 -18.63
N HIS A 48 -2.52 -55.01 -18.24
CA HIS A 48 -3.23 -54.68 -16.99
C HIS A 48 -2.72 -55.50 -15.78
N ARG A 49 -2.60 -54.89 -14.59
CA ARG A 49 -3.26 -55.39 -13.35
C ARG A 49 -3.18 -54.45 -12.14
N ALA A 50 -4.04 -54.77 -11.17
CA ALA A 50 -4.52 -53.97 -10.06
C ALA A 50 -3.55 -53.69 -8.88
N ALA A 51 -3.96 -52.69 -8.09
CA ALA A 51 -3.80 -52.54 -6.63
C ALA A 51 -2.39 -52.53 -6.00
N GLY A 52 -2.04 -51.39 -5.38
CA GLY A 52 -0.89 -51.25 -4.48
C GLY A 52 -0.91 -49.91 -3.73
N SER A 53 -1.31 -49.93 -2.47
CA SER A 53 -1.28 -48.75 -1.59
C SER A 53 0.16 -48.44 -1.15
N ALA A 54 0.69 -47.27 -1.51
CA ALA A 54 1.96 -46.77 -0.98
C ALA A 54 1.94 -45.25 -0.78
N ARG A 55 2.35 -44.79 0.40
CA ARG A 55 2.33 -43.38 0.81
C ARG A 55 3.57 -42.65 0.27
N GLY A 56 3.40 -41.73 -0.68
CA GLY A 56 4.47 -40.85 -1.16
C GLY A 56 4.33 -39.42 -0.61
N ARG A 57 5.20 -39.00 0.31
CA ARG A 57 5.34 -37.59 0.72
C ARG A 57 6.16 -36.84 -0.35
N PRO A 58 5.70 -35.71 -0.91
CA PRO A 58 6.59 -34.81 -1.63
C PRO A 58 7.47 -34.05 -0.62
N ALA A 59 8.77 -33.95 -0.91
CA ALA A 59 9.71 -33.22 -0.07
C ALA A 59 9.52 -31.70 -0.22
N THR A 60 9.18 -31.02 0.88
CA THR A 60 9.15 -29.55 0.95
C THR A 60 10.40 -29.02 1.64
N GLY A 61 11.26 -28.31 0.90
CA GLY A 61 12.33 -27.51 1.50
C GLY A 61 11.77 -26.35 2.37
N PRO A 62 12.58 -25.76 3.26
CA PRO A 62 12.11 -24.84 4.29
C PRO A 62 11.82 -23.43 3.75
N GLY A 63 10.75 -23.29 2.98
CA GLY A 63 10.10 -21.99 2.75
C GLY A 63 9.34 -21.58 4.02
N THR A 64 9.68 -20.43 4.63
CA THR A 64 8.99 -19.98 5.84
C THR A 64 7.61 -19.41 5.50
N PHE A 65 6.57 -20.23 5.63
CA PHE A 65 5.19 -19.84 5.31
C PHE A 65 4.62 -18.86 6.35
N ALA A 66 4.35 -17.62 5.92
CA ALA A 66 3.64 -16.64 6.73
C ALA A 66 2.12 -16.87 6.65
N LEU A 67 1.61 -17.83 7.45
CA LEU A 67 0.18 -18.07 7.57
C LEU A 67 -0.50 -16.91 8.30
N PHE A 68 -1.33 -16.16 7.59
CA PHE A 68 -2.14 -15.10 8.17
C PHE A 68 -3.41 -15.70 8.82
N ARG A 69 -3.60 -15.50 10.14
CA ARG A 69 -4.86 -15.73 10.85
C ARG A 69 -5.39 -14.39 11.40
N PRO A 70 -6.60 -13.91 11.01
CA PRO A 70 -7.21 -12.75 11.64
C PRO A 70 -7.71 -13.07 13.06
N ALA A 71 -7.65 -12.08 13.96
CA ALA A 71 -8.20 -12.15 15.31
C ALA A 71 -9.67 -11.67 15.35
N HIS A 72 -10.42 -12.12 16.35
CA HIS A 72 -11.89 -12.04 16.40
C HIS A 72 -12.43 -10.65 16.81
N CYS A 73 -13.63 -10.30 16.31
CA CYS A 73 -14.34 -9.05 16.63
C CYS A 73 -15.40 -9.25 17.74
N PRO A 74 -15.45 -8.41 18.79
CA PRO A 74 -16.51 -8.44 19.80
C PRO A 74 -17.61 -7.37 19.60
N ALA A 75 -18.80 -7.64 20.14
CA ALA A 75 -19.99 -6.78 20.12
C ALA A 75 -20.02 -5.74 21.27
N SER A 76 -21.10 -4.94 21.38
CA SER A 76 -21.09 -3.63 22.08
C SER A 76 -22.13 -3.47 23.21
N THR A 77 -21.75 -2.75 24.28
CA THR A 77 -22.63 -2.14 25.31
C THR A 77 -22.10 -0.73 25.73
N ALA A 78 -22.70 -0.05 26.73
CA ALA A 78 -22.43 1.35 27.16
C ALA A 78 -22.82 1.55 28.67
N ALA A 79 -22.77 2.72 29.36
CA ALA A 79 -22.58 4.14 28.98
C ALA A 79 -22.11 5.04 30.18
N ALA A 80 -21.87 6.34 29.92
CA ALA A 80 -21.87 7.50 30.85
C ALA A 80 -20.78 7.62 31.96
N GLY A 81 -20.35 8.80 32.45
CA GLY A 81 -20.62 10.21 32.08
C GLY A 81 -19.96 11.25 33.04
N GLY A 82 -19.74 12.52 32.61
CA GLY A 82 -19.18 13.67 33.39
C GLY A 82 -17.65 13.89 33.22
N ALA A 83 -17.04 15.03 32.82
CA ALA A 83 -17.24 16.50 32.97
C ALA A 83 -16.76 17.06 34.34
N LEU A 84 -16.04 18.20 34.48
CA LEU A 84 -15.37 19.16 33.56
C LEU A 84 -14.38 20.05 34.39
N SER A 85 -13.57 20.90 33.74
CA SER A 85 -13.04 22.23 34.22
C SER A 85 -11.51 22.49 34.15
N SER A 86 -11.16 23.77 34.06
CA SER A 86 -10.17 24.43 33.20
C SER A 86 -8.84 24.95 33.82
N ALA A 87 -7.84 25.14 32.94
CA ALA A 87 -6.79 26.20 32.94
C ALA A 87 -5.66 26.20 34.01
N PRO A 88 -4.56 26.99 33.85
CA PRO A 88 -4.07 27.74 32.68
C PRO A 88 -2.62 27.35 32.23
N ALA A 89 -2.08 28.06 31.21
CA ALA A 89 -0.76 27.84 30.62
C ALA A 89 0.42 28.41 31.43
N ARG A 90 1.64 27.87 31.21
CA ARG A 90 2.93 28.53 31.50
C ARG A 90 4.01 28.14 30.49
N ASP A 91 4.86 29.10 30.18
CA ASP A 91 5.85 29.08 29.10
C ASP A 91 6.96 28.04 29.24
N ARG A 92 7.54 27.67 28.08
CA ARG A 92 8.89 27.09 28.00
C ARG A 92 9.73 27.89 27.03
N ALA A 93 10.77 28.51 27.59
CA ALA A 93 11.73 29.30 26.85
C ALA A 93 12.53 28.46 25.84
N ALA A 94 12.87 29.14 24.73
CA ALA A 94 13.80 28.81 23.67
C ALA A 94 14.79 27.66 23.89
N ASN A 95 14.82 26.74 22.92
CA ASN A 95 16.07 26.18 22.40
C ASN A 95 16.23 26.66 20.95
N ALA A 96 17.41 27.15 20.61
CA ALA A 96 17.68 27.78 19.32
C ALA A 96 18.12 26.74 18.29
N ASP A 97 17.16 26.28 17.48
CA ASP A 97 17.39 25.70 16.15
C ASP A 97 16.25 26.17 15.25
N GLY A 98 16.49 27.25 14.49
CA GLY A 98 15.47 27.85 13.64
C GLY A 98 15.05 26.91 12.51
N PRO A 99 13.76 26.85 12.12
CA PRO A 99 13.35 26.09 10.95
C PRO A 99 14.08 26.64 9.72
N GLY A 100 14.82 25.77 9.03
CA GLY A 100 15.45 26.12 7.75
C GLY A 100 14.41 26.60 6.74
N PRO A 101 14.83 27.34 5.69
CA PRO A 101 13.93 28.00 4.74
C PRO A 101 12.88 27.03 4.18
N ALA A 102 11.64 27.51 4.09
CA ALA A 102 10.52 26.72 3.60
C ALA A 102 10.76 26.24 2.15
N LEU A 103 10.37 24.99 1.87
CA LEU A 103 10.62 24.38 0.56
C LEU A 103 9.62 24.84 -0.50
N THR A 104 10.12 25.20 -1.67
CA THR A 104 9.31 25.61 -2.82
C THR A 104 8.57 24.42 -3.42
N TYR A 105 7.26 24.56 -3.66
CA TYR A 105 6.51 23.55 -4.41
C TYR A 105 6.78 23.68 -5.91
N VAL A 106 7.48 22.71 -6.51
CA VAL A 106 7.93 22.72 -7.91
C VAL A 106 7.57 21.40 -8.59
N ASN A 107 7.36 21.43 -9.91
CA ASN A 107 7.13 20.24 -10.72
C ASN A 107 7.99 20.27 -12.00
N ASP A 108 8.19 19.13 -12.64
CA ASP A 108 9.12 19.00 -13.77
C ASP A 108 8.55 19.42 -15.15
N ARG A 109 7.40 20.11 -15.16
CA ARG A 109 6.94 20.92 -16.30
C ARG A 109 7.40 22.38 -16.19
N MET A 110 7.90 22.80 -15.02
CA MET A 110 8.48 24.14 -14.82
C MET A 110 9.87 24.26 -15.47
N PRO A 111 10.33 25.50 -15.72
CA PRO A 111 11.72 25.76 -16.12
C PRO A 111 12.75 25.00 -15.29
N GLY A 112 13.71 24.37 -15.95
CA GLY A 112 14.74 23.59 -15.27
C GLY A 112 15.93 23.24 -16.14
N TRP A 113 16.95 22.67 -15.51
CA TRP A 113 18.16 22.22 -16.21
C TRP A 113 17.97 20.82 -16.78
N ARG A 114 18.46 20.59 -17.99
CA ARG A 114 18.44 19.29 -18.67
C ARG A 114 19.84 18.68 -18.68
N ARG A 115 19.92 17.36 -18.49
CA ARG A 115 21.17 16.60 -18.64
C ARG A 115 21.38 16.20 -20.10
N VAL A 116 22.55 16.52 -20.65
CA VAL A 116 22.94 16.19 -22.04
C VAL A 116 24.22 15.36 -22.01
N ARG A 117 24.28 14.26 -22.76
CA ARG A 117 25.48 13.41 -22.86
C ARG A 117 26.57 14.13 -23.66
N ARG A 118 27.81 14.13 -23.17
CA ARG A 118 28.99 14.70 -23.85
C ARG A 118 30.17 13.76 -23.67
N GLY A 119 30.56 13.06 -24.73
CA GLY A 119 31.62 12.05 -24.71
C GLY A 119 31.38 10.99 -23.63
N LYS A 120 32.36 10.81 -22.73
CA LYS A 120 32.30 9.87 -21.60
C LYS A 120 31.47 10.38 -20.39
N GLY A 121 30.97 11.62 -20.43
CA GLY A 121 30.29 12.26 -19.29
C GLY A 121 28.99 12.98 -19.66
N PHE A 122 28.59 13.92 -18.80
CA PHE A 122 27.39 14.72 -18.94
C PHE A 122 27.68 16.21 -18.77
N SER A 123 27.04 17.03 -19.60
CA SER A 123 26.87 18.47 -19.41
C SER A 123 25.44 18.78 -18.98
N TYR A 124 25.24 19.94 -18.36
CA TYR A 124 23.91 20.42 -17.97
C TYR A 124 23.64 21.73 -18.69
N VAL A 125 22.42 21.89 -19.23
CA VAL A 125 22.00 23.07 -19.97
C VAL A 125 20.71 23.63 -19.38
N ALA A 126 20.58 24.95 -19.36
CA ALA A 126 19.35 25.62 -19.00
C ALA A 126 18.29 25.51 -20.11
N GLN A 127 17.09 26.04 -19.85
CA GLN A 127 15.97 26.00 -20.81
C GLN A 127 16.29 26.79 -22.09
N ASP A 128 17.02 27.91 -21.96
CA ASP A 128 17.54 28.72 -23.06
C ASP A 128 18.75 28.10 -23.80
N GLY A 129 19.13 26.86 -23.44
CA GLY A 129 20.24 26.13 -24.03
C GLY A 129 21.63 26.53 -23.50
N LYS A 130 21.75 27.55 -22.65
CA LYS A 130 23.06 27.97 -22.10
C LYS A 130 23.65 26.89 -21.19
N PRO A 131 24.98 26.67 -21.19
CA PRO A 131 25.63 25.70 -20.33
C PRO A 131 25.61 26.15 -18.87
N VAL A 132 25.22 25.26 -17.96
CA VAL A 132 25.32 25.48 -16.51
C VAL A 132 26.80 25.33 -16.11
N ARG A 133 27.44 26.47 -15.81
CA ARG A 133 28.87 26.54 -15.45
C ARG A 133 29.14 26.79 -13.97
N ASP A 134 28.13 27.19 -13.20
CA ASP A 134 28.29 27.45 -11.77
C ASP A 134 28.77 26.20 -11.01
N ALA A 135 29.87 26.36 -10.28
CA ALA A 135 30.49 25.28 -9.51
C ALA A 135 29.58 24.76 -8.38
N GLN A 136 28.78 25.63 -7.74
CA GLN A 136 27.88 25.24 -6.66
C GLN A 136 26.71 24.40 -7.18
N ALA A 137 26.06 24.85 -8.26
CA ALA A 137 25.06 24.09 -9.02
C ALA A 137 25.59 22.73 -9.45
N LEU A 138 26.77 22.67 -10.09
CA LEU A 138 27.37 21.42 -10.54
C LEU A 138 27.69 20.48 -9.36
N ALA A 139 28.14 21.01 -8.22
CA ALA A 139 28.34 20.22 -6.99
C ALA A 139 27.01 19.69 -6.42
N ARG A 140 25.94 20.50 -6.39
CA ARG A 140 24.59 20.06 -5.98
C ARG A 140 24.07 18.95 -6.88
N ILE A 141 24.19 19.09 -8.20
CA ILE A 141 23.74 18.07 -9.17
C ILE A 141 24.46 16.73 -8.94
N ARG A 142 25.78 16.75 -8.70
CA ARG A 142 26.55 15.53 -8.37
C ARG A 142 26.01 14.86 -7.08
N LYS A 143 25.72 15.64 -6.04
CA LYS A 143 25.12 15.15 -4.78
C LYS A 143 23.73 14.50 -4.94
N LEU A 144 22.97 14.84 -5.99
CA LEU A 144 21.67 14.20 -6.28
C LEU A 144 21.79 12.73 -6.75
N ALA A 145 22.99 12.26 -7.10
CA ALA A 145 23.27 10.90 -7.55
C ALA A 145 22.25 10.38 -8.58
N ILE A 146 22.03 11.17 -9.64
CA ILE A 146 21.11 10.82 -10.74
C ILE A 146 21.80 9.74 -11.61
N PRO A 147 21.29 8.49 -11.67
CA PRO A 147 21.97 7.39 -12.34
C PRO A 147 22.29 7.72 -13.81
N PRO A 148 23.46 7.32 -14.32
CA PRO A 148 23.90 7.67 -15.67
C PRO A 148 22.97 7.10 -16.76
N ALA A 149 22.33 5.97 -16.50
CA ALA A 149 21.39 5.31 -17.42
C ALA A 149 20.01 6.00 -17.53
N TYR A 150 19.72 7.05 -16.74
CA TYR A 150 18.43 7.74 -16.86
C TYR A 150 18.39 8.68 -18.07
N VAL A 151 17.30 8.62 -18.84
CA VAL A 151 16.97 9.55 -19.93
C VAL A 151 15.97 10.61 -19.45
N ASP A 152 15.65 11.60 -20.30
CA ASP A 152 14.68 12.69 -20.01
C ASP A 152 14.88 13.35 -18.63
N VAL A 153 16.13 13.64 -18.28
CA VAL A 153 16.46 14.16 -16.94
C VAL A 153 16.23 15.66 -16.86
N TRP A 154 15.26 16.05 -16.03
CA TRP A 154 15.01 17.42 -15.57
C TRP A 154 15.57 17.60 -14.16
N ILE A 155 16.13 18.79 -13.88
CA ILE A 155 16.75 19.14 -12.59
C ILE A 155 16.28 20.53 -12.19
N CYS A 156 15.84 20.67 -10.94
CA CYS A 156 15.39 21.94 -10.38
C CYS A 156 16.57 22.91 -10.20
N PRO A 157 16.52 24.15 -10.76
CA PRO A 157 17.54 25.18 -10.54
C PRO A 157 17.56 25.68 -9.09
N ASP A 158 16.40 25.72 -8.42
CA ASP A 158 16.26 26.11 -7.02
C ASP A 158 16.74 24.98 -6.08
N PRO A 159 17.73 25.23 -5.18
CA PRO A 159 18.09 24.28 -4.14
C PRO A 159 16.96 23.98 -3.15
N GLN A 160 16.01 24.90 -2.92
CA GLN A 160 14.88 24.73 -2.01
C GLN A 160 13.64 24.07 -2.66
N GLY A 161 13.67 23.81 -3.97
CA GLY A 161 12.61 23.08 -4.64
C GLY A 161 12.46 21.66 -4.09
N HIS A 162 11.30 21.32 -3.53
CA HIS A 162 11.10 20.04 -2.85
C HIS A 162 11.38 18.83 -3.77
N LEU A 163 11.06 18.96 -5.06
CA LEU A 163 11.46 18.05 -6.13
C LEU A 163 12.74 18.59 -6.78
N GLN A 164 13.85 17.87 -6.59
CA GLN A 164 15.18 18.29 -7.04
C GLN A 164 15.54 17.78 -8.44
N ALA A 165 15.05 16.60 -8.84
CA ALA A 165 15.19 16.11 -10.22
C ALA A 165 14.16 15.03 -10.57
N THR A 166 13.89 14.87 -11.85
CA THR A 166 13.21 13.71 -12.43
C THR A 166 14.04 13.09 -13.55
N GLY A 167 13.67 11.89 -13.99
CA GLY A 167 14.25 11.22 -15.15
C GLY A 167 13.57 9.88 -15.38
N ARG A 168 13.72 9.29 -16.57
CA ARG A 168 13.19 7.96 -16.87
C ARG A 168 14.28 6.90 -16.72
N ASP A 169 13.96 5.80 -16.05
CA ASP A 169 14.85 4.66 -16.00
C ASP A 169 14.83 3.82 -17.29
N ALA A 170 15.65 2.76 -17.35
CA ALA A 170 15.74 1.85 -18.50
C ALA A 170 14.44 1.08 -18.83
N ARG A 171 13.36 1.24 -18.04
CA ARG A 171 12.02 0.72 -18.32
C ARG A 171 11.01 1.85 -18.62
N GLY A 172 11.49 3.06 -18.94
CA GLY A 172 10.69 4.25 -19.24
C GLY A 172 10.01 4.90 -18.02
N ARG A 173 10.11 4.29 -16.84
CA ARG A 173 9.39 4.72 -15.62
C ARG A 173 9.98 6.02 -15.09
N LYS A 174 9.10 6.96 -14.76
CA LYS A 174 9.49 8.26 -14.20
C LYS A 174 9.96 8.08 -12.75
N GLN A 175 11.22 8.45 -12.52
CA GLN A 175 11.93 8.41 -11.25
C GLN A 175 12.14 9.83 -10.73
N TYR A 176 12.21 9.96 -9.41
CA TYR A 176 12.25 11.25 -8.72
C TYR A 176 13.46 11.33 -7.78
N ARG A 177 13.93 12.56 -7.53
CA ARG A 177 14.87 12.93 -6.46
C ARG A 177 14.26 14.09 -5.70
N TYR A 178 14.08 13.93 -4.39
CA TYR A 178 13.47 14.95 -3.53
C TYR A 178 14.51 15.54 -2.58
N HIS A 179 14.33 16.81 -2.21
CA HIS A 179 15.12 17.48 -1.19
C HIS A 179 15.11 16.70 0.14
N PRO A 180 16.22 16.60 0.90
CA PRO A 180 16.26 15.80 2.12
C PRO A 180 15.19 16.21 3.16
N GLN A 181 15.00 17.52 3.37
CA GLN A 181 13.97 18.03 4.28
C GLN A 181 12.56 17.64 3.84
N TRP A 182 12.25 17.58 2.54
CA TRP A 182 10.94 17.10 2.04
C TRP A 182 10.70 15.64 2.43
N GLN A 183 11.74 14.80 2.34
CA GLN A 183 11.64 13.40 2.75
C GLN A 183 11.39 13.26 4.26
N GLU A 184 11.93 14.18 5.08
CA GLU A 184 11.73 14.18 6.52
C GLU A 184 10.34 14.71 6.92
N GLN A 185 9.96 15.88 6.42
CA GLN A 185 8.64 16.48 6.61
C GLN A 185 7.52 15.51 6.17
N ARG A 186 7.65 14.86 5.00
CA ARG A 186 6.68 13.86 4.53
C ARG A 186 6.75 12.52 5.27
N LYS A 187 7.81 12.24 6.05
CA LYS A 187 7.83 11.11 6.99
C LYS A 187 7.08 11.45 8.28
N GLN A 188 7.31 12.64 8.85
CA GLN A 188 6.59 13.14 10.03
C GLN A 188 5.08 13.23 9.76
N VAL A 189 4.66 14.02 8.75
CA VAL A 189 3.25 14.18 8.34
C VAL A 189 2.52 12.85 8.11
N LYS A 190 3.24 11.81 7.67
CA LYS A 190 2.67 10.46 7.47
C LYS A 190 2.38 9.75 8.79
N PHE A 191 3.23 9.90 9.80
CA PHE A 191 3.02 9.34 11.12
C PHE A 191 2.01 10.18 11.91
N ASP A 192 2.06 11.51 11.81
CA ASP A 192 1.11 12.42 12.45
C ASP A 192 -0.34 12.14 12.01
N ARG A 193 -0.56 11.94 10.71
CA ARG A 193 -1.89 11.57 10.17
C ARG A 193 -2.39 10.17 10.57
N MET A 194 -1.54 9.34 11.19
CA MET A 194 -1.90 7.96 11.55
C MET A 194 -2.96 7.91 12.67
N ARG A 195 -2.95 8.89 13.58
CA ARG A 195 -3.97 9.07 14.62
C ARG A 195 -5.34 9.34 13.99
N ALA A 196 -5.40 10.27 13.06
CA ALA A 196 -6.61 10.62 12.32
C ALA A 196 -7.12 9.44 11.47
N PHE A 197 -6.22 8.68 10.82
CA PHE A 197 -6.59 7.44 10.11
C PHE A 197 -7.25 6.42 11.05
N GLY A 198 -6.67 6.18 12.22
CA GLY A 198 -7.19 5.26 13.23
C GLY A 198 -8.62 5.59 13.69
N ARG A 199 -8.96 6.88 13.79
CA ARG A 199 -10.33 7.33 14.12
C ARG A 199 -11.31 7.23 12.96
N HIS A 200 -10.84 7.34 11.71
CA HIS A 200 -11.68 7.15 10.52
C HIS A 200 -11.91 5.66 10.18
N LEU A 201 -11.00 4.76 10.59
CA LEU A 201 -11.07 3.33 10.30
C LEU A 201 -12.40 2.65 10.72
N PRO A 202 -13.01 2.97 11.88
CA PRO A 202 -14.39 2.55 12.21
C PRO A 202 -15.45 2.92 11.18
N ALA A 203 -15.39 4.12 10.59
CA ALA A 203 -16.34 4.55 9.57
C ALA A 203 -16.12 3.79 8.25
N ILE A 204 -14.87 3.55 7.88
CA ILE A 204 -14.52 2.70 6.72
C ILE A 204 -15.05 1.28 6.93
N ARG A 205 -14.80 0.66 8.09
CA ARG A 205 -15.30 -0.69 8.41
C ARG A 205 -16.82 -0.81 8.38
N ARG A 206 -17.56 0.20 8.90
CA ARG A 206 -19.03 0.24 8.80
C ARG A 206 -19.52 0.36 7.36
N ALA A 207 -18.86 1.18 6.54
CA ALA A 207 -19.20 1.33 5.13
C ALA A 207 -18.94 0.03 4.34
N VAL A 208 -17.78 -0.60 4.53
CA VAL A 208 -17.44 -1.91 3.97
C VAL A 208 -18.50 -2.96 4.35
N ALA A 209 -18.87 -3.07 5.63
CA ALA A 209 -19.87 -4.03 6.08
C ALA A 209 -21.25 -3.82 5.43
N ARG A 210 -21.66 -2.56 5.19
CA ARG A 210 -22.90 -2.19 4.48
C ARG A 210 -22.84 -2.53 2.98
N ASP A 211 -21.68 -2.38 2.36
CA ASP A 211 -21.52 -2.46 0.90
C ASP A 211 -21.13 -3.88 0.41
N LEU A 212 -20.75 -4.79 1.34
CA LEU A 212 -20.59 -6.24 1.14
C LEU A 212 -21.93 -6.97 0.89
N LYS A 213 -22.70 -6.49 -0.07
CA LYS A 213 -24.03 -6.99 -0.42
C LYS A 213 -23.98 -8.29 -1.23
N PRO A 214 -24.99 -9.18 -1.10
CA PRO A 214 -25.21 -10.25 -2.06
C PRO A 214 -25.73 -9.70 -3.41
N GLY A 215 -25.65 -10.48 -4.48
CA GLY A 215 -26.11 -10.10 -5.82
C GLY A 215 -24.98 -9.84 -6.83
N ARG A 216 -25.31 -9.22 -7.97
CA ARG A 216 -24.36 -8.94 -9.06
C ARG A 216 -23.13 -8.17 -8.54
N PRO A 217 -21.90 -8.43 -9.04
CA PRO A 217 -20.70 -7.75 -8.57
C PRO A 217 -20.68 -6.29 -9.06
N GLN A 218 -21.33 -5.37 -8.34
CA GLN A 218 -21.26 -3.93 -8.62
C GLN A 218 -19.97 -3.32 -8.06
N LEU A 219 -19.55 -2.16 -8.60
CA LEU A 219 -18.30 -1.48 -8.24
C LEU A 219 -18.10 -1.35 -6.72
N ASP A 220 -19.05 -0.72 -6.01
CA ASP A 220 -18.94 -0.50 -4.56
C ASP A 220 -18.86 -1.82 -3.76
N THR A 221 -19.50 -2.90 -4.21
CA THR A 221 -19.45 -4.21 -3.56
C THR A 221 -18.11 -4.92 -3.76
N VAL A 222 -17.56 -4.86 -4.98
CA VAL A 222 -16.24 -5.46 -5.28
C VAL A 222 -15.13 -4.65 -4.62
N VAL A 223 -15.23 -3.31 -4.61
CA VAL A 223 -14.29 -2.44 -3.91
C VAL A 223 -14.39 -2.63 -2.39
N ALA A 224 -15.58 -2.77 -1.80
CA ALA A 224 -15.72 -3.09 -0.38
C ALA A 224 -15.03 -4.41 -0.02
N ALA A 225 -15.13 -5.45 -0.86
CA ALA A 225 -14.40 -6.70 -0.68
C ALA A 225 -12.87 -6.51 -0.78
N ILE A 226 -12.37 -5.67 -1.68
CA ILE A 226 -10.94 -5.34 -1.77
C ILE A 226 -10.46 -4.57 -0.54
N VAL A 227 -11.22 -3.59 -0.05
CA VAL A 227 -10.89 -2.83 1.17
C VAL A 227 -10.91 -3.73 2.40
N TRP A 228 -11.89 -4.64 2.51
CA TRP A 228 -11.92 -5.67 3.55
C TRP A 228 -10.67 -6.55 3.50
N LEU A 229 -10.29 -7.05 2.32
CA LEU A 229 -9.08 -7.86 2.16
C LEU A 229 -7.82 -7.06 2.52
N LEU A 230 -7.77 -5.78 2.15
CA LEU A 230 -6.65 -4.90 2.43
C LEU A 230 -6.51 -4.58 3.93
N ASP A 231 -7.61 -4.35 4.63
CA ASP A 231 -7.65 -4.15 6.08
C ASP A 231 -7.29 -5.44 6.82
N CYS A 232 -7.90 -6.56 6.46
CA CYS A 232 -7.64 -7.83 7.13
C CYS A 232 -6.24 -8.38 6.85
N THR A 233 -5.71 -8.31 5.62
CA THR A 233 -4.44 -8.98 5.26
C THR A 233 -3.22 -8.06 5.21
N ALA A 234 -3.41 -6.74 5.23
CA ALA A 234 -2.39 -5.74 4.92
C ALA A 234 -1.68 -5.96 3.56
N LEU A 235 -2.29 -6.67 2.60
CA LEU A 235 -1.73 -6.84 1.25
C LEU A 235 -1.62 -5.51 0.51
N ARG A 236 -0.79 -5.49 -0.54
CA ARG A 236 -0.63 -4.30 -1.40
C ARG A 236 -1.80 -4.19 -2.35
N ILE A 237 -2.30 -2.98 -2.55
CA ILE A 237 -3.39 -2.69 -3.49
C ILE A 237 -3.07 -3.13 -4.93
N GLY A 238 -1.84 -2.90 -5.40
CA GLY A 238 -1.48 -3.12 -6.80
C GLY A 238 -1.75 -1.91 -7.68
N ASN A 239 -1.17 -1.90 -8.87
CA ASN A 239 -1.41 -0.95 -9.95
C ASN A 239 -0.94 -1.66 -11.24
N ASP A 240 -1.75 -1.61 -12.28
CA ASP A 240 -1.56 -2.36 -13.53
C ASP A 240 -0.24 -2.03 -14.24
N GLU A 241 0.16 -0.75 -14.29
CA GLU A 241 1.42 -0.24 -14.89
C GLU A 241 2.66 -0.99 -14.34
N TYR A 242 2.62 -1.32 -13.05
CA TYR A 242 3.69 -2.03 -12.35
C TYR A 242 3.51 -3.55 -12.36
N SER A 243 2.32 -4.07 -12.67
CA SER A 243 2.08 -5.50 -12.57
C SER A 243 2.63 -6.26 -13.78
N GLU A 244 2.29 -5.75 -14.96
CA GLU A 244 2.53 -6.44 -16.23
C GLU A 244 4.02 -6.42 -16.59
N SER A 245 4.69 -5.29 -16.37
CA SER A 245 6.15 -5.14 -16.60
C SER A 245 7.05 -5.93 -15.63
N ASN A 246 6.51 -6.47 -14.53
CA ASN A 246 7.31 -7.08 -13.45
C ASN A 246 6.87 -8.51 -13.07
N GLY A 247 5.78 -9.04 -13.65
CA GLY A 247 5.18 -10.31 -13.22
C GLY A 247 4.86 -10.35 -11.72
N SER A 248 4.51 -9.20 -11.15
CA SER A 248 4.27 -8.99 -9.71
C SER A 248 2.85 -8.47 -9.53
N TYR A 249 2.14 -8.91 -8.50
CA TYR A 249 0.72 -8.56 -8.31
C TYR A 249 0.48 -7.89 -6.94
N GLY A 250 -0.58 -7.08 -6.90
CA GLY A 250 -1.33 -6.68 -5.71
C GLY A 250 -2.83 -6.93 -5.94
N LEU A 251 -3.67 -6.65 -4.93
CA LEU A 251 -5.10 -6.99 -4.90
C LEU A 251 -5.86 -6.70 -6.21
N THR A 252 -5.88 -5.45 -6.70
CA THR A 252 -6.61 -5.05 -7.93
C THR A 252 -6.12 -5.80 -9.18
N THR A 253 -4.83 -6.05 -9.25
CA THR A 253 -4.16 -6.69 -10.40
C THR A 253 -4.19 -8.22 -10.36
N LEU A 254 -4.80 -8.84 -9.34
CA LEU A 254 -4.87 -10.31 -9.23
C LEU A 254 -5.60 -10.92 -10.43
N ARG A 255 -5.33 -12.21 -10.67
CA ARG A 255 -5.95 -13.02 -11.72
C ARG A 255 -6.70 -14.20 -11.10
N ASN A 256 -7.66 -14.77 -11.82
CA ASN A 256 -8.50 -15.88 -11.33
C ASN A 256 -7.69 -17.03 -10.71
N ARG A 257 -6.57 -17.41 -11.32
CA ARG A 257 -5.62 -18.43 -10.82
C ARG A 257 -4.94 -18.14 -9.47
N HIS A 258 -4.96 -16.88 -8.99
CA HIS A 258 -4.35 -16.49 -7.72
C HIS A 258 -5.29 -16.64 -6.52
N ALA A 259 -6.57 -16.97 -6.75
CA ALA A 259 -7.59 -17.12 -5.72
C ALA A 259 -8.21 -18.51 -5.76
N GLN A 260 -8.38 -19.12 -4.59
CA GLN A 260 -9.09 -20.38 -4.40
C GLN A 260 -10.16 -20.16 -3.33
N VAL A 261 -11.42 -20.44 -3.67
CA VAL A 261 -12.56 -20.35 -2.75
C VAL A 261 -13.05 -21.76 -2.43
N HIS A 262 -13.03 -22.15 -1.16
CA HIS A 262 -13.47 -23.48 -0.71
C HIS A 262 -14.17 -23.36 0.65
N ALA A 263 -15.34 -23.98 0.81
CA ALA A 263 -16.11 -24.03 2.06
C ALA A 263 -16.36 -22.66 2.77
N GLY A 264 -16.35 -21.55 2.03
CA GLY A 264 -16.49 -20.19 2.57
C GLY A 264 -15.18 -19.54 3.04
N GLU A 265 -14.05 -20.22 2.87
CA GLU A 265 -12.71 -19.65 2.99
C GLU A 265 -12.17 -19.22 1.61
N LEU A 266 -11.35 -18.18 1.62
CA LEU A 266 -10.60 -17.68 0.48
C LEU A 266 -9.10 -17.80 0.77
N THR A 267 -8.38 -18.46 -0.13
CA THR A 267 -6.91 -18.47 -0.16
C THR A 267 -6.43 -17.66 -1.36
N LEU A 268 -5.59 -16.66 -1.11
CA LEU A 268 -4.85 -15.91 -2.11
C LEU A 268 -3.40 -16.39 -2.14
N SER A 269 -2.85 -16.65 -3.33
CA SER A 269 -1.44 -17.02 -3.53
C SER A 269 -0.90 -16.41 -4.81
N PHE A 270 0.13 -15.55 -4.71
CA PHE A 270 0.68 -14.82 -5.86
C PHE A 270 2.09 -14.28 -5.62
N LYS A 271 2.83 -14.05 -6.71
CA LYS A 271 4.12 -13.34 -6.69
C LYS A 271 3.88 -11.84 -6.48
N GLY A 272 4.25 -11.31 -5.32
CA GLY A 272 4.09 -9.90 -4.97
C GLY A 272 5.24 -9.00 -5.45
N LYS A 273 5.27 -7.76 -4.94
CA LYS A 273 6.34 -6.78 -5.24
C LYS A 273 7.73 -7.38 -4.97
N SER A 274 8.68 -7.08 -5.86
CA SER A 274 10.05 -7.61 -5.83
C SER A 274 10.13 -9.13 -5.91
N GLY A 275 9.08 -9.80 -6.39
CA GLY A 275 9.03 -11.24 -6.55
C GLY A 275 8.76 -12.04 -5.27
N VAL A 276 8.52 -11.38 -4.13
CA VAL A 276 8.24 -12.04 -2.85
C VAL A 276 6.89 -12.76 -2.94
N LEU A 277 6.86 -14.07 -2.70
CA LEU A 277 5.61 -14.83 -2.64
C LEU A 277 4.72 -14.28 -1.53
N GLN A 278 3.44 -14.07 -1.83
CA GLN A 278 2.42 -13.64 -0.88
C GLN A 278 1.36 -14.72 -0.80
N GLN A 279 1.01 -15.11 0.42
CA GLN A 279 -0.09 -16.03 0.70
C GLN A 279 -0.94 -15.44 1.83
N ALA A 280 -2.26 -15.47 1.66
CA ALA A 280 -3.21 -15.06 2.68
C ALA A 280 -4.41 -16.01 2.67
N ARG A 281 -4.82 -16.50 3.84
CA ARG A 281 -6.05 -17.26 4.04
C ARG A 281 -6.99 -16.43 4.90
N VAL A 282 -8.22 -16.26 4.45
CA VAL A 282 -9.24 -15.48 5.13
C VAL A 282 -10.56 -16.25 5.13
N SER A 283 -11.29 -16.16 6.23
CA SER A 283 -12.59 -16.82 6.39
C SER A 283 -13.64 -15.74 6.60
N ASP A 284 -14.32 -15.41 5.50
CA ASP A 284 -15.49 -14.53 5.48
C ASP A 284 -16.41 -14.96 4.33
N ARG A 285 -17.63 -15.38 4.70
CA ARG A 285 -18.57 -15.96 3.74
C ARG A 285 -19.12 -14.92 2.75
N ALA A 286 -19.12 -13.62 3.06
CA ALA A 286 -19.57 -12.59 2.12
C ALA A 286 -18.48 -12.32 1.08
N VAL A 287 -17.24 -12.08 1.52
CA VAL A 287 -16.08 -11.84 0.66
C VAL A 287 -15.77 -13.06 -0.21
N ALA A 288 -15.78 -14.27 0.34
CA ALA A 288 -15.57 -15.50 -0.43
C ALA A 288 -16.62 -15.68 -1.55
N ARG A 289 -17.90 -15.36 -1.27
CA ARG A 289 -18.96 -15.39 -2.28
C ARG A 289 -18.81 -14.29 -3.34
N ILE A 290 -18.37 -13.08 -2.96
CA ILE A 290 -18.11 -11.99 -3.92
C ILE A 290 -16.95 -12.38 -4.84
N VAL A 291 -15.83 -12.87 -4.29
CA VAL A 291 -14.66 -13.31 -5.08
C VAL A 291 -15.03 -14.45 -6.03
N LYS A 292 -15.82 -15.43 -5.58
CA LYS A 292 -16.31 -16.50 -6.47
C LYS A 292 -17.12 -15.94 -7.66
N ARG A 293 -18.06 -15.01 -7.41
CA ARG A 293 -18.82 -14.36 -8.49
C ARG A 293 -17.94 -13.54 -9.44
N CYS A 294 -16.84 -12.97 -8.96
CA CYS A 294 -15.89 -12.28 -9.84
C CYS A 294 -15.06 -13.26 -10.70
N GLN A 295 -14.77 -14.48 -10.20
CA GLN A 295 -14.15 -15.56 -10.98
C GLN A 295 -15.09 -16.16 -12.04
N GLU A 296 -16.40 -16.03 -11.85
CA GLU A 296 -17.45 -16.47 -12.80
C GLU A 296 -17.63 -15.47 -13.97
N LEU A 297 -17.04 -14.26 -13.89
CA LEU A 297 -17.03 -13.28 -14.99
C LEU A 297 -15.97 -13.61 -16.07
N PRO A 298 -16.20 -13.25 -17.34
CA PRO A 298 -15.24 -13.48 -18.43
C PRO A 298 -13.91 -12.74 -18.19
N GLY A 299 -12.83 -13.29 -18.73
CA GLY A 299 -11.49 -12.68 -18.68
C GLY A 299 -10.55 -13.30 -17.63
N GLN A 300 -9.39 -12.66 -17.42
CA GLN A 300 -8.34 -13.17 -16.52
C GLN A 300 -8.22 -12.43 -15.20
N ARG A 301 -8.70 -11.18 -15.08
CA ARG A 301 -8.59 -10.36 -13.86
C ARG A 301 -9.55 -10.90 -12.79
N LEU A 302 -9.11 -10.91 -11.53
CA LEU A 302 -9.88 -11.46 -10.42
C LEU A 302 -10.98 -10.53 -9.95
N PHE A 303 -10.69 -9.24 -9.83
CA PHE A 303 -11.68 -8.26 -9.38
C PHE A 303 -12.20 -7.49 -10.57
N GLN A 304 -13.41 -7.86 -10.97
CA GLN A 304 -14.15 -7.25 -12.05
C GLN A 304 -15.55 -6.91 -11.52
N PHE A 305 -16.17 -5.88 -12.08
CA PHE A 305 -17.51 -5.45 -11.75
C PHE A 305 -18.35 -5.31 -13.01
N ILE A 306 -19.67 -5.40 -12.84
CA ILE A 306 -20.65 -5.08 -13.86
C ILE A 306 -21.17 -3.66 -13.56
N ASP A 307 -21.22 -2.80 -14.57
CA ASP A 307 -21.84 -1.47 -14.47
C ASP A 307 -23.38 -1.54 -14.57
N ASP A 308 -24.04 -0.41 -14.84
CA ASP A 308 -25.50 -0.37 -14.93
C ASP A 308 -26.02 -0.71 -16.33
N GLU A 309 -25.16 -0.54 -17.35
CA GLU A 309 -25.34 -0.94 -18.74
C GLU A 309 -25.20 -2.47 -18.94
N GLY A 310 -24.47 -3.15 -18.06
CA GLY A 310 -24.23 -4.60 -18.10
C GLY A 310 -22.82 -5.01 -18.53
N GLU A 311 -21.94 -4.06 -18.78
CA GLU A 311 -20.58 -4.27 -19.26
C GLU A 311 -19.61 -4.65 -18.13
N VAL A 312 -18.60 -5.46 -18.46
CA VAL A 312 -17.63 -6.01 -17.49
C VAL A 312 -16.36 -5.18 -17.47
N HIS A 313 -16.08 -4.55 -16.32
CA HIS A 313 -14.90 -3.70 -16.10
C HIS A 313 -13.99 -4.28 -15.02
N HIS A 314 -12.68 -4.04 -15.13
CA HIS A 314 -11.73 -4.40 -14.08
C HIS A 314 -11.64 -3.30 -13.00
N VAL A 315 -11.47 -3.70 -11.74
CA VAL A 315 -11.26 -2.74 -10.64
C VAL A 315 -9.81 -2.28 -10.62
N ARG A 316 -9.58 -0.97 -10.65
CA ARG A 316 -8.25 -0.34 -10.62
C ARG A 316 -7.92 0.23 -9.23
N SER A 317 -6.68 0.65 -9.02
CA SER A 317 -6.25 1.27 -7.75
C SER A 317 -7.00 2.56 -7.41
N GLU A 318 -7.46 3.28 -8.43
CA GLU A 318 -8.11 4.59 -8.31
C GLU A 318 -9.46 4.41 -7.63
N HIS A 319 -10.30 3.50 -8.16
CA HIS A 319 -11.61 3.17 -7.62
C HIS A 319 -11.58 2.85 -6.11
N VAL A 320 -10.54 2.15 -5.65
CA VAL A 320 -10.39 1.77 -4.24
C VAL A 320 -9.97 2.96 -3.37
N ASN A 321 -9.09 3.84 -3.86
CA ASN A 321 -8.72 5.06 -3.13
C ASN A 321 -9.86 6.09 -3.13
N ASP A 322 -10.64 6.17 -4.22
CA ASP A 322 -11.82 7.04 -4.32
C ASP A 322 -12.92 6.59 -3.34
N TYR A 323 -13.15 5.28 -3.22
CA TYR A 323 -14.04 4.70 -2.22
C TYR A 323 -13.61 5.08 -0.79
N ILE A 324 -12.32 4.94 -0.46
CA ILE A 324 -11.76 5.32 0.85
C ILE A 324 -11.97 6.82 1.10
N ARG A 325 -11.52 7.70 0.18
CA ARG A 325 -11.70 9.16 0.28
C ARG A 325 -13.16 9.55 0.49
N ARG A 326 -14.07 9.02 -0.33
CA ARG A 326 -15.52 9.30 -0.26
C ARG A 326 -16.11 8.95 1.11
N ILE A 327 -15.66 7.87 1.75
CA ILE A 327 -16.12 7.51 3.10
C ILE A 327 -15.49 8.41 4.16
N CYS A 328 -14.19 8.70 4.05
CA CYS A 328 -13.49 9.54 5.00
C CYS A 328 -14.02 10.99 4.99
N GLY A 329 -14.25 11.58 3.82
CA GLY A 329 -14.89 12.90 3.69
C GLY A 329 -16.30 12.93 4.27
N LYS A 330 -17.13 11.91 3.99
CA LYS A 330 -18.45 11.77 4.64
C LYS A 330 -18.35 11.66 6.16
N ALA A 331 -17.41 10.89 6.69
CA ALA A 331 -17.22 10.73 8.13
C ALA A 331 -16.75 12.02 8.82
N ALA A 332 -15.84 12.77 8.20
CA ALA A 332 -15.40 14.08 8.68
C ALA A 332 -16.58 15.07 8.76
N ALA A 333 -17.39 15.16 7.69
CA ALA A 333 -18.57 16.03 7.65
C ALA A 333 -19.65 15.69 8.71
N HIS A 334 -19.70 14.45 9.20
CA HIS A 334 -20.64 13.99 10.23
C HIS A 334 -20.00 13.92 11.64
N GLY A 335 -18.93 14.69 11.89
CA GLY A 335 -18.40 14.91 13.23
C GLY A 335 -17.51 13.80 13.80
N ALA A 336 -16.91 12.96 12.95
CA ALA A 336 -15.94 11.96 13.43
C ALA A 336 -14.71 12.59 14.12
N ASP A 337 -14.29 13.79 13.69
CA ASP A 337 -13.19 14.57 14.26
C ASP A 337 -13.31 16.08 13.93
N ALA A 338 -14.33 16.79 14.44
CA ALA A 338 -14.44 18.24 14.22
C ALA A 338 -13.27 19.06 14.81
N ALA A 339 -12.55 18.51 15.80
CA ALA A 339 -11.48 19.20 16.53
C ALA A 339 -10.09 19.19 15.84
N ASP A 340 -9.86 18.26 14.90
CA ASP A 340 -8.58 18.12 14.18
C ASP A 340 -8.75 18.34 12.65
N ALA A 341 -9.92 18.82 12.20
CA ALA A 341 -10.30 18.94 10.77
C ALA A 341 -10.21 20.37 10.19
N ALA A 342 -9.81 21.37 10.98
CA ALA A 342 -9.91 22.78 10.62
C ALA A 342 -9.04 23.23 9.42
N ASP A 343 -7.94 22.53 9.14
CA ASP A 343 -6.92 22.97 8.16
C ASP A 343 -6.99 22.26 6.78
N ALA A 344 -8.02 21.45 6.51
CA ALA A 344 -8.14 20.69 5.26
C ALA A 344 -9.43 21.01 4.50
N ALA A 345 -9.38 21.99 3.59
CA ALA A 345 -10.49 22.37 2.71
C ALA A 345 -11.03 21.20 1.86
N ASP A 346 -10.19 20.21 1.56
CA ASP A 346 -10.54 19.00 0.79
C ASP A 346 -10.84 17.76 1.67
N GLY A 347 -10.78 17.89 3.01
CA GLY A 347 -10.88 16.77 3.94
C GLY A 347 -9.69 15.80 3.93
N PRO A 348 -9.77 14.66 4.63
CA PRO A 348 -8.62 13.76 4.82
C PRO A 348 -8.36 12.80 3.64
N ASP A 349 -7.29 13.04 2.87
CA ASP A 349 -6.77 12.13 1.83
C ASP A 349 -6.04 10.90 2.41
N PHE A 350 -6.84 9.95 2.88
CA PHE A 350 -6.40 8.60 3.22
C PHE A 350 -6.49 7.65 2.02
N SER A 351 -5.60 6.65 2.01
CA SER A 351 -5.39 5.76 0.88
C SER A 351 -5.19 4.31 1.32
N ALA A 352 -5.20 3.39 0.36
CA ALA A 352 -4.84 1.99 0.55
C ALA A 352 -3.44 1.77 1.19
N LYS A 353 -2.55 2.77 1.16
CA LYS A 353 -1.22 2.72 1.79
C LYS A 353 -1.28 2.84 3.31
N ASP A 354 -2.27 3.53 3.85
CA ASP A 354 -2.33 3.92 5.27
C ASP A 354 -2.65 2.74 6.18
N PHE A 355 -3.56 1.85 5.76
CA PHE A 355 -3.81 0.55 6.40
C PHE A 355 -2.53 -0.26 6.63
N ARG A 356 -1.64 -0.32 5.62
CA ARG A 356 -0.38 -1.08 5.75
C ARG A 356 0.55 -0.49 6.80
N THR A 357 0.49 0.80 7.08
CA THR A 357 1.30 1.46 8.11
C THR A 357 0.63 1.45 9.48
N TRP A 358 -0.69 1.53 9.52
CA TRP A 358 -1.50 1.27 10.71
C TRP A 358 -1.24 -0.14 11.25
N HIS A 359 -1.52 -1.18 10.45
CA HIS A 359 -1.35 -2.58 10.84
C HIS A 359 0.10 -2.97 11.13
N ALA A 360 1.08 -2.35 10.47
CA ALA A 360 2.49 -2.52 10.81
C ALA A 360 2.81 -2.02 12.23
N SER A 361 2.24 -0.87 12.61
CA SER A 361 2.50 -0.23 13.90
C SER A 361 1.71 -0.88 15.04
N VAL A 362 0.46 -1.28 14.79
CA VAL A 362 -0.35 -2.07 15.73
C VAL A 362 0.30 -3.42 16.01
N TYR A 363 0.78 -4.14 14.99
CA TYR A 363 1.48 -5.42 15.19
C TYR A 363 2.87 -5.23 15.84
N ALA A 364 3.58 -4.16 15.51
CA ALA A 364 4.81 -3.81 16.23
C ALA A 364 4.55 -3.56 17.72
N LEU A 365 3.47 -2.85 18.07
CA LEU A 365 3.09 -2.60 19.46
C LEU A 365 2.71 -3.89 20.19
N GLU A 366 1.91 -4.75 19.56
CA GLU A 366 1.58 -6.09 20.07
C GLU A 366 2.85 -6.87 20.46
N LEU A 367 3.82 -6.97 19.54
CA LEU A 367 5.09 -7.65 19.80
C LEU A 367 5.93 -6.98 20.89
N ALA A 368 5.93 -5.64 20.96
CA ALA A 368 6.65 -4.91 22.00
C ALA A 368 6.08 -5.20 23.40
N LEU A 369 4.74 -5.25 23.52
CA LEU A 369 4.06 -5.57 24.76
C LEU A 369 4.25 -7.04 25.17
N GLU A 370 4.20 -7.98 24.22
CA GLU A 370 4.51 -9.39 24.48
C GLU A 370 5.95 -9.57 24.99
N LEU A 371 6.93 -8.89 24.36
CA LEU A 371 8.32 -8.88 24.81
C LEU A 371 8.45 -8.32 26.23
N ALA A 372 7.84 -7.16 26.52
CA ALA A 372 7.84 -6.57 27.86
C ALA A 372 7.23 -7.50 28.93
N LEU A 373 6.13 -8.19 28.62
CA LEU A 373 5.49 -9.15 29.53
C LEU A 373 6.33 -10.40 29.77
N THR A 374 7.09 -10.87 28.78
CA THR A 374 8.02 -12.00 28.96
C THR A 374 9.28 -11.59 29.72
N ALA A 375 9.84 -10.42 29.45
CA ALA A 375 10.97 -9.86 30.19
C ALA A 375 10.61 -9.63 31.66
N GLY A 376 9.44 -9.05 31.96
CA GLY A 376 8.96 -8.83 33.33
C GLY A 376 8.73 -10.10 34.15
N LYS A 377 8.67 -11.28 33.52
CA LYS A 377 8.62 -12.59 34.20
C LYS A 377 10.00 -13.20 34.44
N ALA A 378 11.03 -12.72 33.75
CA ALA A 378 12.42 -13.19 33.88
C ALA A 378 13.29 -12.20 34.70
N ALA A 379 12.92 -10.92 34.72
CA ALA A 379 13.65 -9.81 35.34
C ALA A 379 13.50 -9.74 36.88
N SER A 380 13.61 -10.89 37.56
CA SER A 380 13.98 -10.92 38.98
C SER A 380 15.43 -10.48 39.18
N GLN A 381 16.25 -10.49 38.11
CA GLN A 381 17.60 -9.94 38.07
C GLN A 381 17.85 -9.18 36.75
N GLU A 382 18.54 -8.05 36.87
CA GLU A 382 19.14 -7.21 35.82
C GLU A 382 18.22 -6.47 34.79
N GLY A 383 18.13 -5.15 34.96
CA GLY A 383 18.15 -4.15 33.88
C GLY A 383 17.10 -4.27 32.76
N ALA A 384 15.86 -3.84 33.04
CA ALA A 384 14.75 -3.83 32.09
C ALA A 384 14.86 -2.77 30.95
N GLY A 385 15.90 -2.86 30.13
CA GLY A 385 15.99 -2.23 28.80
C GLY A 385 15.77 -3.29 27.72
N THR A 386 14.84 -3.07 26.78
CA THR A 386 14.56 -4.05 25.73
C THR A 386 15.70 -4.04 24.70
N SER A 387 16.62 -5.00 24.82
CA SER A 387 17.85 -5.09 24.02
C SER A 387 17.65 -4.83 22.52
N ALA A 388 18.66 -4.24 21.86
CA ALA A 388 18.68 -4.06 20.41
C ALA A 388 18.40 -5.36 19.62
N ALA A 389 18.71 -6.54 20.20
CA ALA A 389 18.34 -7.84 19.67
C ALA A 389 16.81 -8.03 19.59
N ALA A 390 16.07 -7.66 20.64
CA ALA A 390 14.62 -7.76 20.70
C ALA A 390 13.93 -6.79 19.73
N LEU A 391 14.44 -5.55 19.60
CA LEU A 391 13.99 -4.61 18.56
C LEU A 391 14.22 -5.17 17.15
N ASN A 392 15.38 -5.77 16.89
CA ASN A 392 15.67 -6.40 15.60
C ASN A 392 14.77 -7.61 15.32
N ALA A 393 14.45 -8.43 16.33
CA ALA A 393 13.51 -9.54 16.23
C ALA A 393 12.09 -9.06 15.89
N LEU A 394 11.58 -8.05 16.61
CA LEU A 394 10.29 -7.41 16.36
C LEU A 394 10.20 -6.86 14.93
N VAL A 395 11.17 -6.05 14.50
CA VAL A 395 11.20 -5.47 13.14
C VAL A 395 11.26 -6.58 12.09
N THR A 396 11.95 -7.69 12.37
CA THR A 396 12.02 -8.86 11.48
C THR A 396 10.66 -9.57 11.35
N GLN A 397 9.89 -9.72 12.43
CA GLN A 397 8.54 -10.28 12.38
C GLN A 397 7.59 -9.38 11.56
N VAL A 398 7.62 -8.07 11.78
CA VAL A 398 6.83 -7.09 10.99
C VAL A 398 7.24 -7.11 9.51
N ALA A 399 8.54 -7.21 9.22
CA ALA A 399 9.07 -7.31 7.85
C ALA A 399 8.59 -8.58 7.12
N ARG A 400 8.64 -9.74 7.79
CA ARG A 400 8.09 -11.01 7.30
C ARG A 400 6.59 -10.89 7.01
N ARG A 401 5.79 -10.41 7.98
CA ARG A 401 4.32 -10.27 7.84
C ARG A 401 3.90 -9.36 6.68
N LEU A 402 4.68 -8.31 6.40
CA LEU A 402 4.36 -7.32 5.35
C LEU A 402 4.94 -7.63 3.96
N GLY A 403 5.80 -8.63 3.81
CA GLY A 403 6.60 -8.82 2.59
C GLY A 403 7.49 -7.61 2.29
N ASN A 404 8.37 -7.27 3.24
CA ASN A 404 9.23 -6.08 3.24
C ASN A 404 10.63 -6.42 3.80
N THR A 405 11.61 -5.53 3.60
CA THR A 405 12.89 -5.60 4.33
C THR A 405 12.80 -4.87 5.67
N CYS A 406 13.61 -5.28 6.65
CA CYS A 406 13.63 -4.69 7.99
C CYS A 406 13.90 -3.17 7.95
N ALA A 407 14.86 -2.73 7.12
CA ALA A 407 15.16 -1.31 6.91
C ALA A 407 13.97 -0.52 6.37
N VAL A 408 13.20 -1.08 5.43
CA VAL A 408 11.98 -0.46 4.91
C VAL A 408 10.89 -0.40 5.98
N CYS A 409 10.73 -1.44 6.80
CA CYS A 409 9.75 -1.44 7.89
C CYS A 409 10.07 -0.38 8.96
N ARG A 410 11.31 -0.36 9.46
CA ARG A 410 11.76 0.62 10.46
C ARG A 410 11.64 2.07 9.95
N LYS A 411 12.05 2.34 8.70
CA LYS A 411 12.07 3.71 8.15
C LYS A 411 10.71 4.23 7.67
N PHE A 412 9.77 3.33 7.31
CA PHE A 412 8.56 3.74 6.60
C PHE A 412 7.25 3.06 7.02
N TYR A 413 7.23 2.03 7.89
CA TYR A 413 5.97 1.34 8.23
C TYR A 413 5.64 1.38 9.72
N ILE A 414 6.61 1.20 10.60
CA ILE A 414 6.42 1.19 12.05
C ILE A 414 6.48 2.64 12.57
N HIS A 415 5.51 3.02 13.41
CA HIS A 415 5.47 4.33 14.05
C HIS A 415 6.65 4.56 15.01
N PRO A 416 7.35 5.71 14.99
CA PRO A 416 8.54 5.95 15.81
C PRO A 416 8.32 5.75 17.31
N GLN A 417 7.17 6.17 17.87
CA GLN A 417 6.87 5.94 19.28
C GLN A 417 6.83 4.46 19.67
N VAL A 418 6.46 3.56 18.75
CA VAL A 418 6.47 2.10 19.02
C VAL A 418 7.90 1.56 19.07
N LEU A 419 8.81 2.11 18.26
CA LEU A 419 10.25 1.78 18.34
C LEU A 419 10.84 2.30 19.67
N ALA A 420 10.46 3.51 20.07
CA ALA A 420 10.91 4.13 21.33
C ALA A 420 10.52 3.33 22.58
N LEU A 421 9.37 2.63 22.59
CA LEU A 421 8.98 1.72 23.68
C LEU A 421 9.98 0.55 23.88
N CYS A 422 10.69 0.14 22.82
CA CYS A 422 11.75 -0.87 22.92
C CYS A 422 13.11 -0.22 23.20
N GLU A 423 13.41 0.92 22.58
CA GLU A 423 14.72 1.57 22.66
C GLU A 423 14.99 2.25 24.01
N GLN A 424 13.95 2.61 24.78
CA GLN A 424 14.09 3.38 26.01
C GLN A 424 13.44 2.66 27.21
N PRO A 425 14.21 2.31 28.27
CA PRO A 425 13.65 1.75 29.49
C PRO A 425 12.73 2.75 30.19
N GLY A 426 11.72 2.24 30.91
CA GLY A 426 10.82 3.06 31.72
C GLY A 426 9.79 3.90 30.96
N GLN A 427 9.59 3.68 29.66
CA GLN A 427 8.44 4.24 28.95
C GLN A 427 7.13 3.62 29.45
N ASP A 428 6.18 4.45 29.90
CA ASP A 428 4.85 4.01 30.32
C ASP A 428 4.18 3.16 29.21
N ILE A 429 3.64 1.99 29.57
CA ILE A 429 2.85 1.15 28.65
C ILE A 429 1.62 1.96 28.20
N PRO A 430 1.33 2.06 26.89
CA PRO A 430 0.20 2.84 26.42
C PRO A 430 -1.12 2.25 26.90
N THR A 431 -1.99 3.09 27.46
CA THR A 431 -3.37 2.76 27.78
C THR A 431 -4.26 2.95 26.55
N ALA A 432 -5.40 2.25 26.51
CA ALA A 432 -6.44 2.54 25.52
C ALA A 432 -7.14 3.87 25.87
N PRO A 433 -7.61 4.65 24.88
CA PRO A 433 -8.32 5.89 25.13
C PRO A 433 -9.61 5.65 25.94
N ASP A 434 -9.94 6.60 26.83
CA ASP A 434 -11.12 6.54 27.72
C ASP A 434 -12.40 6.18 26.95
N ARG A 435 -12.59 6.82 25.78
CA ARG A 435 -13.64 6.47 24.81
C ARG A 435 -13.06 5.58 23.72
N ARG A 436 -13.18 4.26 23.89
CA ARG A 436 -12.79 3.27 22.88
C ARG A 436 -13.71 3.34 21.65
N PRO A 437 -13.19 3.62 20.43
CA PRO A 437 -14.04 3.69 19.23
C PRO A 437 -14.61 2.32 18.88
N ARG A 438 -15.94 2.21 18.78
CA ARG A 438 -16.61 0.98 18.30
C ARG A 438 -16.15 0.64 16.88
N GLY A 439 -15.60 -0.56 16.68
CA GLY A 439 -15.06 -1.02 15.40
C GLY A 439 -13.52 -1.04 15.33
N LEU A 440 -12.82 -0.63 16.39
CA LEU A 440 -11.41 -0.95 16.60
C LEU A 440 -11.25 -2.16 17.54
N SER A 441 -10.24 -2.98 17.29
CA SER A 441 -9.80 -4.02 18.23
C SER A 441 -9.10 -3.42 19.47
N ALA A 442 -8.88 -4.23 20.52
CA ALA A 442 -8.17 -3.78 21.71
C ALA A 442 -6.75 -3.27 21.41
N LYS A 443 -6.01 -3.95 20.52
CA LYS A 443 -4.65 -3.59 20.09
C LYS A 443 -4.63 -2.28 19.30
N GLU A 444 -5.64 -2.06 18.46
CA GLU A 444 -5.84 -0.79 17.74
C GLU A 444 -6.23 0.35 18.69
N CYS A 445 -7.00 0.09 19.74
CA CYS A 445 -7.28 1.08 20.78
C CYS A 445 -6.02 1.43 21.59
N LEU A 446 -5.21 0.46 21.99
CA LEU A 446 -3.92 0.71 22.65
C LEU A 446 -2.98 1.54 21.78
N PHE A 447 -2.90 1.23 20.48
CA PHE A 447 -2.10 2.02 19.55
C PHE A 447 -2.66 3.44 19.36
N LEU A 448 -3.99 3.61 19.22
CA LEU A 448 -4.60 4.93 19.16
C LEU A 448 -4.35 5.75 20.44
N GLY A 449 -4.30 5.10 21.60
CA GLY A 449 -3.93 5.69 22.89
C GLY A 449 -2.47 6.12 22.96
N LEU A 450 -1.53 5.30 22.46
CA LEU A 450 -0.11 5.67 22.30
C LEU A 450 0.04 6.96 21.47
N LEU A 451 -0.77 7.10 20.41
CA LEU A 451 -0.79 8.27 19.53
C LEU A 451 -1.53 9.48 20.12
N GLN A 452 -2.13 9.39 21.31
CA GLN A 452 -2.70 10.58 21.94
C GLN A 452 -1.58 11.52 22.44
N PRO A 453 -1.75 12.85 22.31
CA PRO A 453 -0.89 13.78 23.02
C PRO A 453 -0.91 13.44 24.51
N ARG A 454 0.25 13.18 25.11
CA ARG A 454 0.38 13.00 26.56
C ARG A 454 -0.04 14.32 27.23
N SER A 455 -1.31 14.40 27.66
CA SER A 455 -1.75 15.43 28.61
C SER A 455 -0.80 15.39 29.79
N GLY A 456 -0.12 16.51 30.07
CA GLY A 456 1.06 16.53 30.93
C GLY A 456 0.84 15.82 32.26
N ARG A 457 1.82 15.01 32.71
CA ARG A 457 1.80 14.33 34.01
C ARG A 457 1.34 15.33 35.07
N ARG A 458 0.17 15.08 35.66
CA ARG A 458 -0.31 15.82 36.82
C ARG A 458 0.72 15.57 37.92
N ALA A 459 1.51 16.59 38.27
CA ALA A 459 2.54 16.45 39.29
C ALA A 459 1.91 15.90 40.57
N SER A 460 2.48 14.82 41.10
CA SER A 460 2.03 14.21 42.35
C SER A 460 2.12 15.25 43.46
N ARG A 461 0.97 15.74 43.94
CA ARG A 461 0.92 16.51 45.18
C ARG A 461 1.44 15.60 46.30
N GLN A 462 2.58 15.95 46.87
CA GLN A 462 2.92 15.47 48.21
C GLN A 462 1.82 15.95 49.18
N PRO A 463 1.46 15.16 50.20
CA PRO A 463 0.65 15.67 51.29
C PRO A 463 1.42 16.79 52.02
N PRO A 464 0.74 17.83 52.52
CA PRO A 464 1.36 18.85 53.37
C PRO A 464 1.82 18.25 54.71
N PRO A 465 2.76 18.90 55.42
CA PRO A 465 3.22 18.48 56.75
C PRO A 465 2.13 18.57 57.81
#